data_AF-A0A222F7D1-F1
#
_entry.id   AF-A0A222F7D1-F1
#
_cell.length_a   1.000
_cell.length_b   1.000
_cell.length_c   1.000
_cell.angle_alpha   90.00
_cell.angle_beta   90.00
_cell.angle_gamma   90.00
#
_symmetry.space_group_name_H-M   'P 1'
#
loop_
_entity.id
_entity.type
_entity.pdbx_description
1 polymer ?
#
loop_
_entity_poly.entity_id
_entity_poly.type
_entity_poly.pdbx_seq_one_letter_code
_entity_poly.pdbx_strand_id
1 'polypeptide(L)'
;MSGLSQRLAWRGPVAGLAGGAVVFLAYYGAGYPVPKAVLFGLGAFAGAHLAFGADFITVPVFRPPAGWDLEDFQKLIADARGKIARIETANLQIPSEGPTRLMTELTRKAAEIVDLVEADPAKVREGQKFLSVYLKGIARISENYARTHSAAECEELDGKFLDLLEKALETSTEMKQILIASDRLDLDVDISVLTKRLNFEGL
;
A
#
# COMPACT_ATOMS: atom_id res chain seq x y z
N MET A 1 -21.45 -23.69 15.95
CA MET A 1 -20.85 -23.00 17.11
C MET A 1 -19.52 -23.66 17.51
N SER A 2 -18.50 -23.61 16.64
CA SER A 2 -17.23 -24.34 16.88
C SER A 2 -15.98 -23.62 16.30
N GLY A 3 -16.01 -22.29 16.18
CA GLY A 3 -14.90 -21.51 15.59
C GLY A 3 -14.06 -20.68 16.56
N LEU A 4 -14.39 -20.66 17.86
CA LEU A 4 -13.75 -19.75 18.83
C LEU A 4 -12.53 -20.34 19.56
N SER A 5 -12.31 -21.67 19.54
CA SER A 5 -11.22 -22.29 20.30
C SER A 5 -9.87 -22.36 19.56
N GLN A 6 -9.82 -22.22 18.23
CA GLN A 6 -8.56 -22.29 17.49
C GLN A 6 -7.74 -20.98 17.49
N ARG A 7 -8.38 -19.82 17.70
CA ARG A 7 -7.70 -18.51 17.67
C ARG A 7 -6.83 -18.23 18.90
N LEU A 8 -6.96 -19.01 19.97
CA LEU A 8 -6.23 -18.83 21.24
C LEU A 8 -4.92 -19.66 21.29
N ALA A 9 -4.85 -20.78 20.57
CA ALA A 9 -3.76 -21.75 20.70
C ALA A 9 -2.42 -21.29 20.09
N TRP A 10 -2.44 -20.34 19.15
CA TRP A 10 -1.23 -19.83 18.49
C TRP A 10 -0.59 -18.59 19.16
N ARG A 11 -1.28 -17.93 20.10
CA ARG A 11 -0.78 -16.73 20.79
C ARG A 11 0.22 -17.05 21.91
N GLY A 12 0.18 -18.27 22.45
CA GLY A 12 1.08 -18.75 23.51
C GLY A 12 2.54 -19.02 23.07
N PRO A 13 2.81 -19.78 21.99
CA PRO A 13 4.17 -20.20 21.66
C PRO A 13 5.09 -19.05 21.17
N VAL A 14 4.56 -18.01 20.51
CA VAL A 14 5.36 -16.89 20.00
C VAL A 14 5.74 -15.92 21.12
N ALA A 15 4.84 -15.66 22.08
CA ALA A 15 5.17 -14.89 23.28
C ALA A 15 6.20 -15.61 24.17
N GLY A 16 6.17 -16.95 24.20
CA GLY A 16 7.16 -17.78 24.88
C GLY A 16 8.58 -17.63 24.31
N LEU A 17 8.73 -17.49 22.99
CA LEU A 17 10.03 -17.31 22.34
C LEU A 17 10.67 -15.94 22.63
N ALA A 18 9.88 -14.87 22.66
CA ALA A 18 10.37 -13.54 23.01
C ALA A 18 10.80 -13.45 24.49
N GLY A 19 10.04 -14.06 25.41
CA GLY A 19 10.42 -14.18 26.83
C GLY A 19 11.67 -15.05 27.03
N GLY A 20 11.78 -16.15 26.26
CA GLY A 20 12.95 -17.03 26.27
C GLY A 20 14.24 -16.33 25.85
N ALA A 21 14.19 -15.47 24.83
CA ALA A 21 15.36 -14.71 24.37
C ALA A 21 15.88 -13.73 25.43
N VAL A 22 15.00 -13.08 26.19
CA VAL A 22 15.37 -12.15 27.28
C VAL A 22 15.98 -12.90 28.47
N VAL A 23 15.44 -14.07 28.83
CA VAL A 23 16.01 -14.93 29.89
C VAL A 23 17.38 -15.48 29.48
N PHE A 24 17.54 -15.86 28.21
CA PHE A 24 18.80 -16.35 27.67
C PHE A 24 19.89 -15.26 27.66
N LEU A 25 19.54 -14.03 27.24
CA LEU A 25 20.47 -12.88 27.29
C LEU A 25 20.84 -12.48 28.72
N ALA A 26 19.89 -12.52 29.66
CA ALA A 26 20.13 -12.16 31.06
C ALA A 26 20.99 -13.20 31.80
N TYR A 27 20.83 -14.48 31.47
CA TYR A 27 21.59 -15.56 32.09
C TYR A 27 23.04 -15.62 31.58
N TYR A 28 23.24 -15.54 30.25
CA TYR A 28 24.58 -15.64 29.64
C TYR A 28 25.33 -14.30 29.58
N GLY A 29 24.64 -13.16 29.47
CA GLY A 29 25.27 -11.86 29.27
C GLY A 29 25.70 -11.14 30.55
N ALA A 30 25.07 -11.42 31.69
CA ALA A 30 25.23 -10.58 32.89
C ALA A 30 25.64 -11.34 34.18
N GLY A 31 25.72 -12.68 34.17
CA GLY A 31 26.25 -13.46 35.29
C GLY A 31 25.48 -13.35 36.61
N TYR A 32 24.22 -12.92 36.57
CA TYR A 32 23.40 -12.77 37.78
C TYR A 32 22.93 -14.12 38.33
N PRO A 33 22.83 -14.27 39.67
CA PRO A 33 22.24 -15.46 40.28
C PRO A 33 20.78 -15.62 39.83
N VAL A 34 20.40 -16.86 39.51
CA VAL A 34 19.09 -17.28 38.95
C VAL A 34 17.87 -16.53 39.51
N PRO A 35 17.75 -16.27 40.82
CA PRO A 35 16.58 -15.57 41.38
C PRO A 35 16.39 -14.14 40.88
N LYS A 36 17.49 -13.41 40.60
CA LYS A 36 17.43 -12.01 40.14
C LYS A 36 17.09 -11.91 38.66
N ALA A 37 17.55 -12.86 37.85
CA ALA A 37 17.19 -12.94 36.44
C ALA A 37 15.70 -13.25 36.25
N VAL A 38 15.12 -14.10 37.11
CA VAL A 38 13.67 -14.39 37.12
C VAL A 38 12.85 -13.14 37.47
N LEU A 39 13.28 -12.36 38.48
CA LEU A 39 12.59 -11.11 38.85
C LEU A 39 12.64 -10.06 37.72
N PHE A 40 13.79 -9.91 37.06
CA PHE A 40 13.90 -9.00 35.91
C PHE A 40 13.07 -9.46 34.72
N GLY A 41 13.04 -10.77 34.43
CA GLY A 41 12.22 -11.34 33.37
C GLY A 41 10.72 -11.15 33.62
N LEU A 42 10.26 -11.37 34.86
CA LEU A 42 8.87 -11.11 35.24
C LEU A 42 8.53 -9.62 35.22
N GLY A 43 9.44 -8.75 35.65
CA GLY A 43 9.27 -7.30 35.59
C GLY A 43 9.20 -6.76 34.16
N ALA A 44 10.07 -7.25 33.27
CA ALA A 44 10.05 -6.90 31.85
C ALA A 44 8.79 -7.45 31.15
N PHE A 45 8.36 -8.66 31.48
CA PHE A 45 7.12 -9.24 30.96
C PHE A 45 5.89 -8.46 31.43
N ALA A 46 5.79 -8.14 32.72
CA ALA A 46 4.70 -7.33 33.27
C ALA A 46 4.73 -5.89 32.73
N GLY A 47 5.91 -5.30 32.60
CA GLY A 47 6.11 -3.97 32.04
C GLY A 47 5.70 -3.91 30.56
N ALA A 48 6.11 -4.89 29.76
CA ALA A 48 5.68 -5.00 28.37
C ALA A 48 4.16 -5.23 28.27
N HIS A 49 3.60 -6.09 29.11
CA HIS A 49 2.16 -6.38 29.10
C HIS A 49 1.31 -5.16 29.47
N LEU A 50 1.80 -4.32 30.38
CA LEU A 50 1.13 -3.07 30.77
C LEU A 50 1.36 -1.92 29.79
N ALA A 51 2.56 -1.80 29.22
CA ALA A 51 2.89 -0.73 28.28
C ALA A 51 2.24 -0.92 26.90
N PHE A 52 2.08 -2.18 26.46
CA PHE A 52 1.55 -2.50 25.13
C PHE A 52 0.13 -3.08 25.15
N GLY A 53 -0.40 -3.50 26.30
CA GLY A 53 -1.69 -4.20 26.38
C GLY A 53 -1.63 -5.62 25.78
N ALA A 54 -2.72 -6.38 25.90
CA ALA A 54 -2.80 -7.77 25.43
C ALA A 54 -2.79 -7.94 23.88
N ASP A 55 -2.68 -6.84 23.14
CA ASP A 55 -2.68 -6.81 21.68
C ASP A 55 -1.28 -6.58 21.11
N PHE A 56 -0.43 -7.59 21.30
CA PHE A 56 0.89 -7.64 20.68
C PHE A 56 0.84 -7.86 19.16
N ILE A 57 -0.30 -8.32 18.60
CA ILE A 57 -0.45 -8.58 17.16
C ILE A 57 -1.92 -8.36 16.77
N THR A 58 -2.29 -7.14 16.42
CA THR A 58 -3.45 -6.91 15.55
C THR A 58 -3.00 -7.25 14.13
N VAL A 59 -3.19 -8.50 13.70
CA VAL A 59 -3.13 -8.81 12.26
C VAL A 59 -4.27 -8.02 11.61
N PRO A 60 -3.99 -7.07 10.71
CA PRO A 60 -5.05 -6.34 10.03
C PRO A 60 -5.92 -7.36 9.29
N VAL A 61 -7.18 -7.45 9.69
CA VAL A 61 -8.15 -8.31 9.00
C VAL A 61 -8.49 -7.61 7.70
N PHE A 62 -8.04 -8.18 6.57
CA PHE A 62 -8.45 -7.70 5.25
C PHE A 62 -9.98 -7.67 5.19
N ARG A 63 -10.53 -6.48 5.01
CA ARG A 63 -11.96 -6.29 4.76
C ARG A 63 -12.08 -5.74 3.34
N PRO A 64 -12.72 -6.46 2.40
CA PRO A 64 -12.92 -5.93 1.08
C PRO A 64 -13.72 -4.61 1.19
N PRO A 65 -13.35 -3.59 0.40
CA PRO A 65 -14.02 -2.31 0.40
C PRO A 65 -15.48 -2.47 0.00
N ALA A 66 -16.37 -1.64 0.57
CA ALA A 66 -17.80 -1.78 0.34
C ALA A 66 -18.14 -1.71 -1.17
N GLY A 67 -18.70 -2.79 -1.70
CA GLY A 67 -19.02 -2.97 -3.12
C GLY A 67 -17.99 -3.75 -3.95
N TRP A 68 -16.91 -4.25 -3.34
CA TRP A 68 -15.91 -5.10 -4.00
C TRP A 68 -15.94 -6.53 -3.47
N ASP A 69 -15.76 -7.49 -4.37
CA ASP A 69 -15.35 -8.84 -4.00
C ASP A 69 -13.82 -8.89 -3.80
N LEU A 70 -13.36 -9.83 -2.98
CA LEU A 70 -11.94 -10.11 -2.77
C LEU A 70 -11.26 -10.48 -4.09
N GLU A 71 -11.91 -11.30 -4.93
CA GLU A 71 -11.36 -11.73 -6.21
C GLU A 71 -11.19 -10.54 -7.18
N ASP A 72 -12.20 -9.68 -7.28
CA ASP A 72 -12.15 -8.49 -8.12
C ASP A 72 -11.06 -7.51 -7.67
N PHE A 73 -10.90 -7.33 -6.35
CA PHE A 73 -9.84 -6.49 -5.80
C PHE A 73 -8.45 -7.04 -6.13
N GLN A 74 -8.22 -8.33 -5.89
CA GLN A 74 -6.95 -8.98 -6.20
C GLN A 74 -6.64 -8.91 -7.70
N LYS A 75 -7.67 -9.10 -8.54
CA LYS A 75 -7.55 -8.93 -10.00
C LYS A 75 -7.17 -7.51 -10.37
N LEU A 76 -7.76 -6.48 -9.76
CA LEU A 76 -7.39 -5.08 -10.01
C LEU A 76 -5.91 -4.83 -9.69
N ILE A 77 -5.43 -5.29 -8.54
CA ILE A 77 -4.03 -5.12 -8.11
C ILE A 77 -3.09 -5.86 -9.07
N ALA A 78 -3.39 -7.11 -9.40
CA ALA A 78 -2.61 -7.91 -10.35
C ALA A 78 -2.57 -7.24 -11.74
N ASP A 79 -3.71 -6.77 -12.23
CA ASP A 79 -3.83 -6.05 -13.49
C ASP A 79 -3.05 -4.73 -13.48
N ALA A 80 -2.97 -4.03 -12.35
CA ALA A 80 -2.19 -2.80 -12.21
C ALA A 80 -0.69 -3.10 -12.24
N ARG A 81 -0.22 -4.09 -11.47
CA ARG A 81 1.18 -4.54 -11.50
C ARG A 81 1.60 -5.01 -12.89
N GLY A 82 0.74 -5.72 -13.61
CA GLY A 82 0.97 -6.12 -14.99
C GLY A 82 1.13 -4.94 -15.96
N LYS A 83 0.38 -3.85 -15.75
CA LYS A 83 0.55 -2.61 -16.55
C LYS A 83 1.88 -1.93 -16.25
N ILE A 84 2.31 -1.89 -14.99
CA ILE A 84 3.61 -1.34 -14.59
C ILE A 84 4.75 -2.12 -15.26
N ALA A 85 4.71 -3.45 -15.20
CA ALA A 85 5.71 -4.30 -15.85
C ALA A 85 5.79 -4.09 -17.38
N ARG A 86 4.66 -3.82 -18.03
CA ARG A 86 4.62 -3.46 -19.46
C ARG A 86 5.31 -2.12 -19.74
N ILE A 87 5.11 -1.12 -18.88
CA ILE A 87 5.79 0.18 -18.99
C ILE A 87 7.30 -0.01 -18.85
N GLU A 88 7.74 -0.81 -17.87
CA GLU A 88 9.17 -1.12 -17.68
C GLU A 88 9.77 -1.85 -18.89
N THR A 89 9.05 -2.83 -19.44
CA THR A 89 9.49 -3.55 -20.64
C THR A 89 9.60 -2.61 -21.85
N ALA A 90 8.64 -1.69 -22.03
CA ALA A 90 8.72 -0.67 -23.06
C ALA A 90 9.90 0.28 -22.82
N ASN A 91 10.22 0.59 -21.57
CA ASN A 91 11.34 1.44 -21.18
C ASN A 91 12.69 0.87 -21.66
N LEU A 92 12.87 -0.44 -21.52
CA LEU A 92 14.10 -1.13 -21.92
C LEU A 92 14.38 -1.07 -23.44
N GLN A 93 13.35 -0.77 -24.24
CA GLN A 93 13.47 -0.66 -25.69
C GLN A 93 13.82 0.77 -26.14
N ILE A 94 13.83 1.75 -25.22
CA ILE A 94 14.10 3.16 -25.51
C ILE A 94 15.60 3.44 -25.30
N PRO A 95 16.33 3.93 -26.32
CA PRO A 95 17.78 4.17 -26.21
C PRO A 95 18.17 5.48 -25.51
N SER A 96 17.21 6.32 -25.06
CA SER A 96 17.46 7.65 -24.51
C SER A 96 17.38 7.73 -22.98
N GLU A 97 18.34 8.40 -22.34
CA GLU A 97 18.43 8.45 -20.86
C GLU A 97 17.34 9.30 -20.18
N GLY A 98 16.92 10.40 -20.81
CA GLY A 98 15.93 11.34 -20.24
C GLY A 98 14.56 10.70 -19.99
N PRO A 99 13.89 10.20 -21.04
CA PRO A 99 12.60 9.50 -20.90
C PRO A 99 12.70 8.26 -20.02
N THR A 100 13.83 7.53 -20.12
CA THR A 100 14.07 6.32 -19.31
C THR A 100 14.06 6.60 -17.82
N ARG A 101 14.70 7.70 -17.40
CA ARG A 101 14.72 8.13 -16.00
C ARG A 101 13.31 8.47 -15.50
N LEU A 102 12.56 9.29 -16.26
CA LEU A 102 11.21 9.68 -15.87
C LEU A 102 10.24 8.49 -15.82
N MET A 103 10.34 7.56 -16.79
CA MET A 103 9.53 6.34 -16.80
C MET A 103 9.84 5.44 -15.61
N THR A 104 11.10 5.30 -15.22
CA THR A 104 11.50 4.54 -14.03
C THR A 104 10.97 5.17 -12.75
N GLU A 105 11.03 6.50 -12.65
CA GLU A 105 10.45 7.21 -11.51
C GLU A 105 8.92 7.08 -11.46
N LEU A 106 8.27 7.10 -12.63
CA LEU A 106 6.83 6.91 -12.77
C LEU A 106 6.40 5.50 -12.37
N THR A 107 7.10 4.46 -12.81
CA THR A 107 6.79 3.07 -12.45
C THR A 107 7.00 2.83 -10.97
N ARG A 108 8.05 3.39 -10.38
CA ARG A 108 8.29 3.36 -8.94
C ARG A 108 7.14 4.00 -8.15
N LYS A 109 6.71 5.22 -8.51
CA LYS A 109 5.57 5.88 -7.84
C LYS A 109 4.26 5.13 -8.04
N ALA A 110 4.03 4.58 -9.23
CA ALA A 110 2.87 3.75 -9.50
C ALA A 110 2.85 2.48 -8.64
N ALA A 111 4.00 1.83 -8.44
CA ALA A 111 4.13 0.69 -7.55
C ALA A 111 3.81 1.07 -6.09
N GLU A 112 4.33 2.20 -5.61
CA GLU A 112 4.00 2.72 -4.28
C GLU A 112 2.50 2.98 -4.08
N ILE A 113 1.81 3.50 -5.11
CA ILE A 113 0.35 3.69 -5.09
C ILE A 113 -0.38 2.34 -4.99
N VAL A 114 0.05 1.34 -5.77
CA VAL A 114 -0.51 -0.01 -5.70
C VAL A 114 -0.30 -0.62 -4.32
N ASP A 115 0.89 -0.47 -3.75
CA ASP A 115 1.22 -0.97 -2.41
C ASP A 115 0.37 -0.30 -1.32
N LEU A 116 0.11 1.01 -1.43
CA LEU A 116 -0.78 1.74 -0.51
C LEU A 116 -2.21 1.22 -0.56
N VAL A 117 -2.73 0.95 -1.76
CA VAL A 117 -4.09 0.42 -1.95
C VAL A 117 -4.16 -1.04 -1.52
N GLU A 118 -3.11 -1.83 -1.72
CA GLU A 118 -3.04 -3.22 -1.26
C GLU A 118 -2.95 -3.33 0.26
N ALA A 119 -2.22 -2.42 0.90
CA ALA A 119 -2.10 -2.33 2.35
C ALA A 119 -3.41 -1.89 3.03
N ASP A 120 -4.16 -0.98 2.39
CA ASP A 120 -5.48 -0.57 2.85
C ASP A 120 -6.54 -0.64 1.73
N PRO A 121 -7.33 -1.73 1.70
CA PRO A 121 -8.36 -1.92 0.68
C PRO A 121 -9.44 -0.84 0.70
N ALA A 122 -9.66 -0.13 1.81
CA ALA A 122 -10.63 0.96 1.87
C ALA A 122 -10.33 2.07 0.85
N LYS A 123 -9.03 2.27 0.55
CA LYS A 123 -8.52 3.29 -0.38
C LYS A 123 -8.69 2.96 -1.86
N VAL A 124 -9.29 1.80 -2.18
CA VAL A 124 -9.49 1.40 -3.57
C VAL A 124 -10.37 2.42 -4.31
N ARG A 125 -11.30 3.09 -3.63
CA ARG A 125 -12.27 3.99 -4.28
C ARG A 125 -11.57 5.20 -4.89
N GLU A 126 -10.59 5.75 -4.18
CA GLU A 126 -9.76 6.86 -4.58
C GLU A 126 -8.79 6.44 -5.69
N GLY A 127 -8.16 5.26 -5.53
CA GLY A 127 -7.14 4.75 -6.45
C GLY A 127 -7.67 4.06 -7.72
N GLN A 128 -8.91 3.56 -7.74
CA GLN A 128 -9.41 2.65 -8.79
C GLN A 128 -9.21 3.21 -10.20
N LYS A 129 -9.53 4.49 -10.42
CA LYS A 129 -9.41 5.14 -11.73
C LYS A 129 -7.95 5.23 -12.17
N PHE A 130 -7.03 5.46 -11.24
CA PHE A 130 -5.60 5.47 -11.49
C PHE A 130 -5.11 4.08 -11.91
N LEU A 131 -5.41 3.04 -11.12
CA LEU A 131 -4.96 1.67 -11.35
C LEU A 131 -5.50 1.07 -12.67
N SER A 132 -6.75 1.40 -13.04
CA SER A 132 -7.42 0.79 -14.20
C SER A 132 -7.23 1.58 -15.50
N VAL A 133 -7.56 2.88 -15.49
CA VAL A 133 -7.62 3.72 -16.70
C VAL A 133 -6.30 4.41 -16.96
N TYR A 134 -5.74 5.05 -15.93
CA TYR A 134 -4.58 5.91 -16.08
C TYR A 134 -3.31 5.12 -16.42
N LEU A 135 -3.02 4.05 -15.67
CA LEU A 135 -1.88 3.17 -15.97
C LEU A 135 -1.98 2.53 -17.36
N LYS A 136 -3.19 2.23 -17.84
CA LYS A 136 -3.41 1.72 -19.20
C LYS A 136 -3.06 2.77 -20.26
N GLY A 137 -3.39 4.03 -20.00
CA GLY A 137 -3.02 5.15 -20.85
C GLY A 137 -1.50 5.31 -20.96
N ILE A 138 -0.81 5.33 -19.81
CA ILE A 138 0.66 5.44 -19.76
C ILE A 138 1.30 4.27 -20.51
N ALA A 139 0.91 3.02 -20.20
CA ALA A 139 1.45 1.84 -20.88
C ALA A 139 1.33 1.92 -22.40
N ARG A 140 0.17 2.36 -22.91
CA ARG A 140 -0.06 2.52 -24.35
C ARG A 140 0.82 3.60 -24.97
N ILE A 141 1.00 4.74 -24.30
CA ILE A 141 1.82 5.84 -24.81
C ILE A 141 3.30 5.42 -24.80
N SER A 142 3.76 4.79 -23.72
CA SER A 142 5.13 4.25 -23.62
C SER A 142 5.42 3.20 -24.69
N GLU A 143 4.51 2.26 -24.94
CA GLU A 143 4.65 1.24 -26.00
C GLU A 143 4.68 1.88 -27.40
N ASN A 144 3.83 2.88 -27.64
CA ASN A 144 3.81 3.61 -28.90
C ASN A 144 5.10 4.40 -29.13
N TYR A 145 5.63 5.02 -28.07
CA TYR A 145 6.87 5.77 -28.13
C TYR A 145 8.06 4.84 -28.41
N ALA A 146 8.19 3.73 -27.67
CA ALA A 146 9.23 2.73 -27.92
C ALA A 146 9.22 2.22 -29.38
N ARG A 147 8.03 1.98 -29.94
CA ARG A 147 7.89 1.56 -31.35
C ARG A 147 8.28 2.66 -32.34
N THR A 148 7.84 3.90 -32.10
CA THR A 148 7.99 5.00 -33.07
C THR A 148 9.39 5.60 -33.04
N HIS A 149 9.99 5.73 -31.85
CA HIS A 149 11.34 6.25 -31.66
C HIS A 149 12.40 5.35 -32.31
N SER A 150 12.20 4.02 -32.23
CA SER A 150 13.07 3.07 -32.95
C SER A 150 13.05 3.24 -34.49
N ALA A 151 12.03 3.90 -35.04
CA ALA A 151 11.83 4.06 -36.48
C ALA A 151 12.12 5.48 -37.00
N ALA A 152 12.12 6.51 -36.14
CA ALA A 152 12.38 7.90 -36.53
C ALA A 152 12.95 8.71 -35.36
N GLU A 153 14.21 9.14 -35.47
CA GLU A 153 14.83 10.13 -34.57
C GLU A 153 14.17 11.49 -34.82
N CYS A 154 13.21 11.86 -33.98
CA CYS A 154 12.48 13.12 -34.11
C CYS A 154 12.50 13.85 -32.77
N GLU A 155 13.38 14.85 -32.66
CA GLU A 155 13.65 15.61 -31.43
C GLU A 155 12.41 16.31 -30.86
N GLU A 156 11.44 16.69 -31.71
CA GLU A 156 10.17 17.29 -31.29
C GLU A 156 9.21 16.29 -30.60
N LEU A 157 9.25 15.02 -31.01
CA LEU A 157 8.47 13.95 -30.37
C LEU A 157 9.02 13.65 -28.97
N ASP A 158 10.32 13.74 -28.78
CA ASP A 158 10.98 13.53 -27.49
C ASP A 158 10.59 14.60 -26.48
N GLY A 159 10.57 15.87 -26.87
CA GLY A 159 10.14 16.97 -26.00
C GLY A 159 8.68 16.84 -25.53
N LYS A 160 7.76 16.52 -26.45
CA LYS A 160 6.33 16.32 -26.10
C LYS A 160 6.13 15.09 -25.22
N PHE A 161 6.89 14.02 -25.45
CA PHE A 161 6.82 12.83 -24.62
C PHE A 161 7.34 13.09 -23.21
N LEU A 162 8.45 13.83 -23.08
CA LEU A 162 8.99 14.24 -21.78
C LEU A 162 8.00 15.08 -20.98
N ASP A 163 7.37 16.10 -21.58
CA ASP A 163 6.33 16.93 -20.93
C ASP A 163 5.15 16.08 -20.43
N LEU A 164 4.70 15.12 -21.26
CA LEU A 164 3.65 14.17 -20.85
C LEU A 164 4.08 13.29 -19.67
N LEU A 165 5.33 12.82 -19.64
CA LEU A 165 5.87 12.02 -18.54
C LEU A 165 6.02 12.84 -17.26
N GLU A 166 6.45 14.10 -17.35
CA GLU A 166 6.55 15.00 -16.20
C GLU A 166 5.18 15.25 -15.58
N LYS A 167 4.19 15.59 -16.41
CA LYS A 167 2.80 15.73 -15.96
C LYS A 167 2.26 14.43 -15.37
N ALA A 168 2.66 13.29 -15.93
CA ALA A 168 2.24 12.00 -15.40
C ALA A 168 2.83 11.71 -14.02
N LEU A 169 4.07 12.11 -13.81
CA LEU A 169 4.78 12.01 -12.54
C LEU A 169 4.15 12.92 -11.48
N GLU A 170 3.75 14.13 -11.86
CA GLU A 170 3.02 15.07 -11.00
C GLU A 170 1.68 14.47 -10.56
N THR A 171 0.85 14.02 -11.51
CA THR A 171 -0.45 13.40 -11.20
C THR A 171 -0.31 12.16 -10.31
N SER A 172 0.73 11.34 -10.53
CA SER A 172 1.01 10.18 -9.68
C SER A 172 1.42 10.60 -8.27
N THR A 173 2.19 11.68 -8.15
CA THR A 173 2.59 12.23 -6.85
C THR A 173 1.38 12.78 -6.08
N GLU A 174 0.49 13.52 -6.75
CA GLU A 174 -0.75 14.02 -6.17
C GLU A 174 -1.65 12.88 -5.70
N MET A 175 -1.85 11.85 -6.54
CA MET A 175 -2.65 10.67 -6.19
C MET A 175 -2.09 9.97 -4.94
N LYS A 176 -0.76 9.81 -4.85
CA LYS A 176 -0.13 9.28 -3.65
C LYS A 176 -0.44 10.14 -2.42
N GLN A 177 -0.37 11.47 -2.53
CA GLN A 177 -0.71 12.37 -1.42
C GLN A 177 -2.17 12.25 -1.01
N ILE A 178 -3.10 12.11 -1.95
CA ILE A 178 -4.52 11.89 -1.67
C ILE A 178 -4.71 10.58 -0.88
N LEU A 179 -4.07 9.49 -1.31
CA LEU A 179 -4.14 8.20 -0.63
C LEU A 179 -3.59 8.28 0.80
N ILE A 180 -2.48 9.00 1.02
CA ILE A 180 -1.91 9.19 2.36
C ILE A 180 -2.79 10.13 3.22
N ALA A 181 -3.34 11.20 2.63
CA ALA A 181 -4.16 12.17 3.34
C ALA A 181 -5.54 11.62 3.73
N SER A 182 -6.08 10.68 2.94
CA SER A 182 -7.37 10.04 3.21
C SER A 182 -7.41 9.28 4.55
N ASP A 183 -6.25 8.92 5.12
CA ASP A 183 -6.14 8.39 6.49
C ASP A 183 -6.70 9.33 7.59
N ARG A 184 -6.93 10.61 7.27
CA ARG A 184 -7.40 11.64 8.23
C ARG A 184 -8.81 12.16 7.96
N LEU A 185 -9.52 11.63 6.96
CA LEU A 185 -10.83 12.14 6.54
C LEU A 185 -12.01 11.21 6.86
N ASP A 186 -11.85 10.25 7.77
CA ASP A 186 -12.95 9.41 8.26
C ASP A 186 -13.79 10.09 9.37
N LEU A 187 -13.87 11.42 9.32
CA LEU A 187 -14.74 12.23 10.17
C LEU A 187 -15.43 13.35 9.37
N ASP A 188 -16.10 13.00 8.26
CA ASP A 188 -17.30 13.73 7.83
C ASP A 188 -18.13 12.92 6.81
N VAL A 189 -18.92 11.97 7.33
CA VAL A 189 -20.14 11.52 6.67
C VAL A 189 -21.29 12.21 7.39
N ASP A 190 -21.83 13.25 6.77
CA ASP A 190 -23.27 13.57 6.65
C ASP A 190 -23.53 15.08 6.62
N ILE A 191 -23.87 15.61 5.44
CA ILE A 191 -24.85 16.72 5.24
C ILE A 191 -25.23 16.90 3.75
N SER A 192 -24.63 16.22 2.77
CA SER A 192 -25.03 16.41 1.36
C SER A 192 -26.31 15.66 0.92
N VAL A 193 -26.83 14.74 1.75
CA VAL A 193 -28.02 13.93 1.38
C VAL A 193 -29.30 14.33 2.14
N LEU A 194 -29.23 15.12 3.23
CA LEU A 194 -30.44 15.59 3.92
C LEU A 194 -31.12 16.81 3.27
N THR A 195 -30.47 17.53 2.37
CA THR A 195 -31.07 18.71 1.72
C THR A 195 -31.86 18.36 0.45
N LYS A 196 -31.68 17.15 -0.11
CA LYS A 196 -32.38 16.75 -1.34
C LYS A 196 -33.79 16.21 -1.13
N ARG A 197 -34.21 15.96 0.12
CA ARG A 197 -35.59 15.56 0.45
C ARG A 197 -36.47 16.67 1.00
N LEU A 198 -35.94 17.85 1.29
CA LEU A 198 -36.76 19.02 1.68
C LEU A 198 -37.23 19.86 0.48
N ASN A 199 -36.69 19.64 -0.72
CA ASN A 199 -37.09 20.35 -1.95
C ASN A 199 -38.03 19.54 -2.86
N PHE A 200 -38.49 18.35 -2.44
CA PHE A 200 -39.46 17.55 -3.22
C PHE A 200 -40.80 17.29 -2.51
N GLU A 201 -41.01 17.81 -1.30
CA GLU A 201 -42.32 17.84 -0.63
C GLU A 201 -42.76 19.29 -0.34
N GLY A 202 -42.39 20.21 -1.24
CA GLY A 202 -43.16 21.43 -1.43
C GLY A 202 -44.44 21.11 -2.21
N LEU A 203 -45.38 20.44 -1.56
CA LEU A 203 -46.82 20.40 -1.85
C LEU A 203 -47.61 20.25 -0.55
#